data_AF-A0A7N0VMP3-F1
#
_entry.id   AF-A0A7N0VMP3-F1
#
_cell.length_a   1.000
_cell.length_b   1.000
_cell.length_c   1.000
_cell.angle_alpha   90.00
_cell.angle_beta   90.00
_cell.angle_gamma   90.00
#
_symmetry.space_group_name_H-M   'P 1'
#
loop_
_entity.id
_entity.type
_entity.pdbx_description
1 polymer ?
#
loop_
_entity_poly.entity_id
_entity_poly.type
_entity_poly.pdbx_seq_one_letter_code
_entity_poly.pdbx_strand_id
1 'polypeptide(L)'
;MQLHISPSMRSITISRSASIGNNINSVTNGSIDLMKIKVAARHISYRTIFHTFLLLAFLFPFLFILTALVTLEGVDKCSSLDCLGRRIGPGFLRRSDDSGRLFGDFYKILNQVSTEKLPDGLLLPDSFDQLVSGLKSKQYDVKTFAFMLRGTMEKFEREIKESKFSELLNKHFAASAIPKGIHCLSLRLTDEYSSNAHARKQLPSPELLPLLSDNSYHHFVLSTDNILAASVVVTSTVQSSLIPEKIVFHIITDKKTYAGMHSWFALNPIPAIIEVKGLHQFDWLTRENVPVLEAVENHKGIRDYYHGNHIVGSNLSETTPHKFASKLQARSPRYISLLNHIRIYLPEMFPNLNKAVFLDDDIVVQRDLSPLWDIDLKAKNLDPNECAWAYGMNIFDLRAWRKKNIRDIYHFWLKEVIILSQT
;
A
#
# COMPACT_ATOMS: atom_id res chain seq x y z
N MET A 1 7.18 -1.30 -23.59
CA MET A 1 6.68 -0.53 -22.43
C MET A 1 6.97 -1.37 -21.19
N GLN A 2 8.08 -1.09 -20.50
CA GLN A 2 8.51 -1.84 -19.32
C GLN A 2 8.05 -1.11 -18.06
N LEU A 3 7.28 -1.80 -17.23
CA LEU A 3 6.75 -1.30 -15.97
C LEU A 3 7.78 -1.61 -14.87
N HIS A 4 8.48 -0.59 -14.39
CA HIS A 4 9.32 -0.69 -13.20
C HIS A 4 8.48 -0.33 -11.97
N ILE A 5 8.21 -1.31 -11.12
CA ILE A 5 7.65 -1.09 -9.79
C ILE A 5 8.83 -0.81 -8.85
N SER A 6 8.89 0.41 -8.30
CA SER A 6 9.89 0.82 -7.32
C SER A 6 9.66 0.09 -5.98
N PRO A 7 10.68 -0.59 -5.41
CA PRO A 7 10.64 -1.06 -4.04
C PRO A 7 11.25 0.01 -3.12
N SER A 8 10.48 1.01 -2.69
CA SER A 8 10.97 1.97 -1.68
C SER A 8 9.85 2.56 -0.80
N MET A 9 9.48 1.85 0.26
CA MET A 9 9.19 2.48 1.56
C MET A 9 10.34 2.10 2.51
N ARG A 10 11.42 2.88 2.47
CA ARG A 10 12.44 2.89 3.52
C ARG A 10 12.78 4.34 3.82
N SER A 11 12.50 4.75 5.05
CA SER A 11 12.90 5.98 5.75
C SER A 11 13.59 7.07 4.92
N ILE A 12 12.96 8.23 4.81
CA ILE A 12 13.64 9.47 4.40
C ILE A 12 14.56 9.88 5.56
N THR A 13 15.87 9.68 5.39
CA THR A 13 16.90 10.27 6.26
C THR A 13 17.47 11.48 5.54
N ILE A 14 17.10 12.69 5.98
CA ILE A 14 17.69 13.93 5.46
C ILE A 14 19.07 14.09 6.11
N SER A 15 20.13 13.83 5.34
CA SER A 15 21.50 14.14 5.73
C SER A 15 21.83 15.60 5.44
N ARG A 16 22.32 16.32 6.46
CA ARG A 16 22.82 17.69 6.38
C ARG A 16 24.15 17.71 5.62
N SER A 17 24.21 18.36 4.46
CA SER A 17 25.46 18.85 3.88
C SER A 17 25.82 20.17 4.56
N ALA A 18 26.73 20.12 5.54
CA ALA A 18 27.35 21.31 6.10
C ALA A 18 28.60 21.64 5.28
N SER A 19 28.53 22.69 4.46
CA SER A 19 29.70 23.39 3.94
C SER A 19 29.98 24.59 4.83
N ILE A 20 31.04 24.53 5.64
CA ILE A 20 31.73 25.74 6.13
C ILE A 20 33.22 25.46 6.06
N GLY A 21 33.92 26.30 5.31
CA GLY A 21 35.37 26.31 5.18
C GLY A 21 36.08 27.12 6.26
N ASN A 22 37.32 26.69 6.53
CA ASN A 22 38.55 27.38 6.92
C ASN A 22 38.60 28.33 8.14
N ASN A 23 39.38 27.90 9.16
CA ASN A 23 40.63 28.53 9.66
C ASN A 23 41.21 27.60 10.78
N ILE A 24 42.35 26.90 10.62
CA ILE A 24 43.76 27.30 10.86
C ILE A 24 43.94 27.82 12.33
N ASN A 25 44.72 27.23 13.28
CA ASN A 25 46.03 26.57 13.22
C ASN A 25 46.40 25.74 14.49
N SER A 26 47.18 24.64 14.28
CA SER A 26 48.36 24.14 15.04
C SER A 26 48.21 23.60 16.49
N VAL A 27 48.90 22.58 17.03
CA VAL A 27 50.27 22.01 16.85
C VAL A 27 50.38 20.56 17.43
N THR A 28 51.06 19.65 16.68
CA THR A 28 51.91 18.43 17.01
C THR A 28 51.40 17.31 17.95
N ASN A 29 51.76 16.01 17.88
CA ASN A 29 52.80 15.20 17.22
C ASN A 29 52.41 13.69 17.32
N GLY A 30 52.95 12.81 16.45
CA GLY A 30 53.19 11.40 16.81
C GLY A 30 52.75 10.32 15.80
N SER A 31 53.59 10.09 14.78
CA SER A 31 53.56 8.92 13.89
C SER A 31 54.56 7.85 14.35
N ILE A 32 54.20 6.56 14.31
CA ILE A 32 55.10 5.39 14.13
C ILE A 32 54.24 4.29 13.47
N ASP A 33 54.24 4.09 12.16
CA ASP A 33 55.23 3.44 11.26
C ASP A 33 55.38 1.92 11.47
N LEU A 34 54.92 1.13 10.49
CA LEU A 34 55.03 -0.33 10.43
C LEU A 34 55.94 -0.70 9.26
N MET A 35 57.06 -1.35 9.61
CA MET A 35 58.19 -1.61 8.73
C MET A 35 58.01 -2.88 7.88
N LYS A 36 58.32 -2.69 6.59
CA LYS A 36 58.57 -3.62 5.48
C LYS A 36 59.15 -5.01 5.80
N ILE A 37 58.61 -6.01 5.10
CA ILE A 37 59.35 -7.22 4.68
C ILE A 37 59.64 -7.11 3.18
N LYS A 38 60.90 -7.32 2.81
CA LYS A 38 61.44 -7.34 1.45
C LYS A 38 61.32 -8.77 0.90
N VAL A 39 60.68 -8.98 -0.24
CA VAL A 39 60.83 -10.22 -1.04
C VAL A 39 61.05 -9.86 -2.50
N ALA A 40 62.07 -10.51 -3.07
CA ALA A 40 62.62 -10.29 -4.39
C ALA A 40 61.63 -10.65 -5.52
N ALA A 41 61.74 -9.92 -6.62
CA ALA A 41 61.00 -10.12 -7.85
C ALA A 41 61.34 -11.47 -8.53
N ARG A 42 60.31 -12.24 -8.88
CA ARG A 42 60.34 -13.16 -10.03
C ARG A 42 59.14 -12.83 -10.90
N HIS A 43 59.41 -12.39 -12.13
CA HIS A 43 58.41 -12.10 -13.15
C HIS A 43 57.66 -13.38 -13.53
N ILE A 44 56.45 -13.55 -13.00
CA ILE A 44 55.44 -14.41 -13.59
C ILE A 44 54.33 -13.48 -14.04
N SER A 45 54.02 -13.48 -15.33
CA SER A 45 52.98 -12.62 -15.90
C SER A 45 51.66 -12.88 -15.17
N TYR A 46 51.11 -11.85 -14.54
CA TYR A 46 49.82 -11.88 -13.84
C TYR A 46 48.70 -12.45 -14.73
N ARG A 47 48.84 -12.30 -16.05
CA ARG A 47 47.93 -12.86 -17.06
C ARG A 47 47.91 -14.40 -17.06
N THR A 48 49.06 -15.05 -16.89
CA THR A 48 49.13 -16.51 -16.83
C THR A 48 48.56 -17.04 -15.52
N ILE A 49 48.84 -16.36 -14.40
CA ILE A 49 48.30 -16.70 -13.08
C ILE A 49 46.78 -16.57 -13.07
N PHE A 50 46.25 -15.48 -13.64
CA PHE A 50 44.82 -15.25 -13.76
C PHE A 50 44.12 -16.35 -14.58
N HIS A 51 44.68 -16.73 -15.73
CA HIS A 51 44.11 -17.82 -16.53
C HIS A 51 44.22 -19.19 -15.86
N THR A 52 45.29 -19.47 -15.10
CA THR A 52 45.37 -20.71 -14.31
C THR A 52 44.35 -20.76 -13.18
N PHE A 53 44.12 -19.65 -12.47
CA PHE A 53 43.08 -19.58 -11.43
C PHE A 53 41.68 -19.68 -12.02
N LEU A 54 41.42 -19.04 -13.16
CA LEU A 54 40.16 -19.14 -13.87
C LEU A 54 39.89 -20.60 -14.30
N LEU A 55 40.89 -21.27 -14.88
CA LEU A 55 40.76 -22.66 -15.33
C LEU A 55 40.54 -23.63 -14.16
N LEU A 56 41.25 -23.43 -13.03
CA LEU A 56 41.01 -24.17 -11.78
C LEU A 56 39.60 -23.92 -11.23
N ALA A 57 39.12 -22.68 -11.27
CA ALA A 57 37.80 -22.30 -10.77
C ALA A 57 36.66 -22.93 -11.58
N PHE A 58 36.88 -23.28 -12.85
CA PHE A 58 35.92 -24.05 -13.65
C PHE A 58 36.11 -25.57 -13.52
N LEU A 59 37.34 -26.07 -13.38
CA LEU A 59 37.62 -27.51 -13.27
C LEU A 59 37.20 -28.09 -11.93
N PHE A 60 37.44 -27.39 -10.81
CA PHE A 60 37.15 -27.93 -9.48
C PHE A 60 35.65 -28.16 -9.22
N PRO A 61 34.73 -27.24 -9.57
CA PRO A 61 33.30 -27.52 -9.45
C PRO A 61 32.85 -28.68 -10.34
N PHE A 62 33.43 -28.83 -11.53
CA PHE A 62 33.08 -29.92 -12.44
C PHE A 62 33.57 -31.27 -11.91
N LEU A 63 34.80 -31.32 -11.37
CA LEU A 63 35.35 -32.51 -10.72
C LEU A 63 34.55 -32.85 -9.47
N PHE A 64 34.18 -31.85 -8.67
CA PHE A 64 33.35 -32.01 -7.48
C PHE A 64 31.96 -32.55 -7.83
N ILE A 65 31.29 -32.01 -8.85
CA ILE A 65 29.98 -32.51 -9.32
C ILE A 65 30.12 -33.93 -9.85
N LEU A 66 31.16 -34.24 -10.63
CA LEU A 66 31.38 -35.58 -11.16
C LEU A 66 31.61 -36.60 -10.03
N THR A 67 32.46 -36.26 -9.05
CA THR A 67 32.67 -37.10 -7.87
C THR A 67 31.41 -37.20 -7.02
N ALA A 68 30.67 -36.10 -6.84
CA ALA A 68 29.42 -36.09 -6.08
C ALA A 68 28.37 -36.97 -6.74
N LEU A 69 28.22 -36.92 -8.07
CA LEU A 69 27.30 -37.75 -8.84
C LEU A 69 27.67 -39.24 -8.72
N VAL A 70 28.95 -39.58 -8.85
CA VAL A 70 29.45 -40.96 -8.68
C VAL A 70 29.28 -41.46 -7.24
N THR A 71 29.45 -40.59 -6.24
CA THR A 71 29.25 -40.96 -4.82
C THR A 71 27.77 -41.00 -4.42
N LEU A 72 26.90 -40.20 -5.05
CA LEU A 72 25.45 -40.21 -4.85
C LEU A 72 24.79 -41.38 -5.59
N GLU A 73 25.34 -41.82 -6.73
CA GLU A 73 24.99 -43.10 -7.38
C GLU A 73 25.60 -44.33 -6.67
N GLY A 74 26.42 -44.12 -5.63
CA GLY A 74 27.04 -45.18 -4.82
C GLY A 74 26.15 -45.79 -3.73
N VAL A 75 24.88 -45.40 -3.63
CA VAL A 75 23.91 -45.97 -2.67
C VAL A 75 22.62 -46.31 -3.40
N ASP A 76 22.68 -47.21 -4.38
CA ASP A 76 21.52 -48.05 -4.70
C ASP A 76 21.99 -49.42 -5.19
N LYS A 77 21.51 -50.46 -4.51
CA LYS A 77 21.70 -51.87 -4.86
C LYS A 77 21.08 -52.14 -6.23
N CYS A 78 21.82 -51.93 -7.31
CA CYS A 78 21.43 -52.39 -8.63
C CYS A 78 22.27 -53.63 -9.01
N SER A 79 21.89 -54.77 -8.44
CA SER A 79 22.35 -56.08 -8.89
C SER A 79 21.48 -56.55 -10.07
N SER A 80 21.79 -56.12 -11.29
CA SER A 80 21.53 -56.87 -12.52
C SER A 80 22.20 -56.19 -13.73
N LEU A 81 22.57 -57.01 -14.71
CA LEU A 81 23.30 -56.71 -15.95
C LEU A 81 22.64 -55.67 -16.91
N ASP A 82 21.68 -54.87 -16.44
CA ASP A 82 20.83 -54.00 -17.29
C ASP A 82 21.29 -52.52 -17.33
N CYS A 83 22.26 -52.12 -16.51
CA CYS A 83 22.80 -50.76 -16.52
C CYS A 83 23.83 -50.48 -17.64
N LEU A 84 24.27 -51.50 -18.39
CA LEU A 84 25.23 -51.33 -19.48
C LEU A 84 24.61 -50.85 -20.81
N GLY A 85 23.28 -50.79 -20.90
CA GLY A 85 22.56 -50.43 -22.14
C GLY A 85 22.45 -48.94 -22.45
N ARG A 86 22.87 -48.04 -21.55
CA ARG A 86 22.70 -46.58 -21.73
C ARG A 86 23.92 -45.83 -22.28
N ARG A 87 25.00 -46.52 -22.65
CA ARG A 87 26.23 -45.89 -23.19
C ARG A 87 26.46 -46.08 -24.69
N ILE A 88 25.53 -46.73 -25.40
CA ILE A 88 25.55 -46.87 -26.86
C ILE A 88 24.22 -46.31 -27.39
N GLY A 89 24.31 -45.32 -28.29
CA GLY A 89 23.18 -44.50 -28.74
C GLY A 89 22.01 -45.29 -29.38
N PRO A 90 20.83 -44.66 -29.47
CA PRO A 90 19.61 -45.32 -29.96
C PRO A 90 19.67 -45.39 -31.48
N GLY A 91 20.33 -46.42 -32.01
CA GLY A 91 20.43 -46.65 -33.45
C GLY A 91 20.09 -48.07 -33.90
N PHE A 92 19.94 -49.04 -32.98
CA PHE A 92 19.93 -50.46 -33.40
C PHE A 92 18.89 -51.38 -32.76
N LEU A 93 18.00 -50.89 -31.89
CA LEU A 93 16.79 -51.65 -31.53
C LEU A 93 15.58 -50.73 -31.50
N ARG A 94 14.83 -50.75 -32.61
CA ARG A 94 13.47 -50.21 -32.74
C ARG A 94 12.53 -51.00 -31.81
N ARG A 95 12.57 -50.69 -30.52
CA ARG A 95 11.48 -50.99 -29.58
C ARG A 95 10.54 -49.80 -29.68
N SER A 96 9.35 -50.03 -30.22
CA SER A 96 8.29 -49.03 -30.29
C SER A 96 8.10 -48.40 -28.90
N ASP A 97 8.30 -47.08 -28.79
CA ASP A 97 8.02 -46.32 -27.56
C ASP A 97 6.50 -46.33 -27.30
N ASP A 98 5.98 -47.43 -26.75
CA ASP A 98 4.56 -47.59 -26.40
C ASP A 98 4.09 -46.51 -25.41
N SER A 99 5.00 -45.98 -24.59
CA SER A 99 4.74 -44.85 -23.68
C SER A 99 4.42 -43.56 -24.41
N GLY A 100 5.15 -43.24 -25.48
CA GLY A 100 4.90 -42.07 -26.33
C GLY A 100 3.58 -42.19 -27.09
N ARG A 101 3.22 -43.41 -27.50
CA ARG A 101 1.95 -43.70 -28.17
C ARG A 101 0.76 -43.56 -27.22
N LEU A 102 0.84 -44.11 -26.01
CA LEU A 102 -0.19 -43.97 -24.96
C LEU A 102 -0.43 -42.51 -24.57
N PHE A 103 0.63 -41.71 -24.40
CA PHE A 103 0.51 -40.29 -24.10
C PHE A 103 -0.14 -39.51 -25.25
N GLY A 104 0.24 -39.82 -26.48
CA GLY A 104 -0.36 -39.23 -27.69
C GLY A 104 -1.85 -39.57 -27.82
N ASP A 105 -2.25 -40.79 -27.51
CA ASP A 105 -3.66 -41.21 -27.57
C ASP A 105 -4.48 -40.61 -26.42
N PHE A 106 -3.91 -40.46 -25.23
CA PHE A 106 -4.56 -39.75 -24.12
C PHE A 106 -4.77 -38.25 -24.44
N TYR A 107 -3.77 -37.60 -25.02
CA TYR A 107 -3.88 -36.21 -25.46
C TYR A 107 -5.00 -36.01 -26.49
N LYS A 108 -5.13 -36.91 -27.48
CA LYS A 108 -6.23 -36.88 -28.45
C LYS A 108 -7.59 -37.00 -27.77
N ILE A 109 -7.73 -37.89 -26.80
CA ILE A 109 -8.97 -38.08 -26.04
C ILE A 109 -9.29 -36.83 -25.22
N LEU A 110 -8.31 -36.22 -24.53
CA LEU A 110 -8.51 -34.96 -23.80
C LEU A 110 -8.96 -33.82 -24.73
N ASN A 111 -8.38 -33.71 -25.92
CA ASN A 111 -8.76 -32.69 -26.90
C ASN A 111 -10.14 -32.94 -27.52
N GLN A 112 -10.55 -34.20 -27.64
CA GLN A 112 -11.92 -34.53 -28.02
C GLN A 112 -12.90 -34.17 -26.89
N VAL A 113 -12.59 -34.59 -25.66
CA VAL A 113 -13.40 -34.34 -24.47
C VAL A 113 -13.49 -32.86 -24.11
N SER A 114 -12.52 -32.02 -24.46
CA SER A 114 -12.56 -30.57 -24.21
C SER A 114 -13.67 -29.85 -24.99
N THR A 115 -14.12 -30.42 -26.11
CA THR A 115 -15.16 -29.83 -26.98
C THR A 115 -16.53 -30.48 -26.82
N GLU A 116 -16.59 -31.74 -26.35
CA GLU A 116 -17.85 -32.44 -26.06
C GLU A 116 -18.56 -31.85 -24.81
N LYS A 117 -19.89 -31.94 -24.72
CA LYS A 117 -20.62 -31.55 -23.49
C LYS A 117 -20.35 -32.59 -22.39
N LEU A 118 -20.28 -32.14 -21.14
CA LEU A 118 -20.19 -33.06 -20.02
C LEU A 118 -21.44 -33.96 -19.96
N PRO A 119 -21.29 -35.28 -19.71
CA PRO A 119 -22.42 -36.18 -19.56
C PRO A 119 -23.29 -35.81 -18.35
N ASP A 120 -24.61 -35.78 -18.54
CA ASP A 120 -25.57 -35.56 -17.46
C ASP A 120 -25.52 -36.73 -16.45
N GLY A 121 -25.37 -36.41 -15.15
CA GLY A 121 -25.29 -37.41 -14.08
C GLY A 121 -23.88 -37.93 -13.74
N LEU A 122 -22.82 -37.35 -14.31
CA LEU A 122 -21.44 -37.70 -13.94
C LEU A 122 -21.15 -37.30 -12.48
N LEU A 123 -20.90 -38.29 -11.62
CA LEU A 123 -20.50 -38.06 -10.22
C LEU A 123 -19.07 -37.52 -10.16
N LEU A 124 -18.93 -36.23 -9.91
CA LEU A 124 -17.64 -35.56 -9.72
C LEU A 124 -17.18 -35.70 -8.27
N PRO A 125 -15.92 -36.12 -8.02
CA PRO A 125 -15.32 -36.10 -6.69
C PRO A 125 -15.36 -34.69 -6.05
N ASP A 126 -15.41 -34.67 -4.71
CA ASP A 126 -15.33 -33.44 -3.92
C ASP A 126 -13.90 -33.04 -3.58
N SER A 127 -12.94 -33.98 -3.67
CA SER A 127 -11.52 -33.70 -3.43
C SER A 127 -10.61 -34.45 -4.41
N PHE A 128 -9.38 -33.96 -4.55
CA PHE A 128 -8.34 -34.66 -5.31
C PHE A 128 -8.06 -36.05 -4.72
N ASP A 129 -8.08 -36.21 -3.40
CA ASP A 129 -7.88 -37.51 -2.76
C ASP A 129 -9.00 -38.50 -3.09
N GLN A 130 -10.24 -38.01 -3.19
CA GLN A 130 -11.37 -38.83 -3.61
C GLN A 130 -11.27 -39.24 -5.09
N LEU A 131 -10.74 -38.36 -5.96
CA LEU A 131 -10.43 -38.71 -7.34
C LEU A 131 -9.36 -39.82 -7.40
N VAL A 132 -8.26 -39.66 -6.67
CA VAL A 132 -7.15 -40.64 -6.64
C VAL A 132 -7.58 -41.98 -6.05
N SER A 133 -8.35 -41.97 -4.95
CA SER A 133 -8.89 -43.21 -4.36
C SER A 133 -9.92 -43.89 -5.26
N GLY A 134 -10.72 -43.11 -5.99
CA GLY A 134 -11.59 -43.61 -7.05
C GLY A 134 -10.81 -44.35 -8.13
N LEU A 135 -9.70 -43.78 -8.61
CA LEU A 135 -8.82 -44.41 -9.62
C LEU A 135 -8.19 -45.72 -9.14
N LYS A 136 -7.88 -45.82 -7.84
CA LYS A 136 -7.31 -47.05 -7.26
C LYS A 136 -8.34 -48.17 -7.10
N SER A 137 -9.61 -47.83 -6.90
CA SER A 137 -10.67 -48.78 -6.54
C SER A 137 -11.57 -49.17 -7.72
N LYS A 138 -11.72 -48.30 -8.72
CA LYS A 138 -12.56 -48.52 -9.91
C LYS A 138 -11.71 -48.43 -11.17
N GLN A 139 -11.92 -49.36 -12.10
CA GLN A 139 -11.37 -49.24 -13.45
C GLN A 139 -12.28 -48.34 -14.28
N TYR A 140 -11.78 -47.14 -14.61
CA TYR A 140 -12.47 -46.21 -15.50
C TYR A 140 -11.95 -46.37 -16.93
N ASP A 141 -12.85 -46.30 -17.91
CA ASP A 141 -12.44 -46.09 -19.29
C ASP A 141 -11.72 -44.74 -19.43
N VAL A 142 -10.76 -44.66 -20.35
CA VAL A 142 -9.92 -43.48 -20.57
C VAL A 142 -10.77 -42.25 -20.93
N LYS A 143 -11.85 -42.44 -21.70
CA LYS A 143 -12.78 -41.36 -22.05
C LYS A 143 -13.59 -40.89 -20.84
N THR A 144 -14.08 -41.81 -20.01
CA THR A 144 -14.79 -41.48 -18.75
C THR A 144 -13.88 -40.76 -17.76
N PHE A 145 -12.62 -41.20 -17.63
CA PHE A 145 -11.64 -40.53 -16.78
C PHE A 145 -11.34 -39.11 -17.28
N ALA A 146 -11.17 -38.91 -18.58
CA ALA A 146 -10.95 -37.60 -19.18
C ALA A 146 -12.13 -36.64 -18.88
N PHE A 147 -13.38 -37.10 -19.00
CA PHE A 147 -14.55 -36.29 -18.63
C PHE A 147 -14.60 -35.98 -17.14
N MET A 148 -14.28 -36.96 -16.28
CA MET A 148 -14.24 -36.76 -14.83
C MET A 148 -13.18 -35.74 -14.46
N LEU A 149 -11.96 -35.87 -15.01
CA LEU A 149 -10.88 -34.92 -14.79
C LEU A 149 -11.27 -33.51 -15.21
N ARG A 150 -11.82 -33.36 -16.43
CA ARG A 150 -12.30 -32.06 -16.94
C ARG A 150 -13.37 -31.47 -16.01
N GLY A 151 -14.39 -32.25 -15.64
CA GLY A 151 -15.46 -31.77 -14.76
C GLY A 151 -14.98 -31.42 -13.36
N THR A 152 -14.05 -32.19 -12.80
CA THR A 152 -13.42 -31.90 -11.52
C THR A 152 -12.57 -30.63 -11.59
N MET A 153 -11.81 -30.43 -12.67
CA MET A 153 -11.05 -29.21 -12.89
C MET A 153 -11.97 -27.99 -13.04
N GLU A 154 -13.01 -28.05 -13.88
CA GLU A 154 -14.00 -26.98 -14.04
C GLU A 154 -14.72 -26.67 -12.71
N LYS A 155 -15.06 -27.70 -11.92
CA LYS A 155 -15.65 -27.54 -10.58
C LYS A 155 -14.69 -26.81 -9.63
N PHE A 156 -13.44 -27.27 -9.52
CA PHE A 156 -12.45 -26.65 -8.64
C PHE A 156 -12.07 -25.23 -9.08
N GLU A 157 -11.97 -24.97 -10.39
CA GLU A 157 -11.74 -23.62 -10.91
C GLU A 157 -12.87 -22.67 -10.50
N ARG A 158 -14.13 -23.12 -10.58
CA ARG A 158 -15.30 -22.34 -10.13
C ARG A 158 -15.27 -22.08 -8.62
N GLU A 159 -15.01 -23.10 -7.80
CA GLU A 159 -14.93 -22.97 -6.34
C GLU A 159 -13.79 -22.03 -5.90
N ILE A 160 -12.62 -22.11 -6.57
CA ILE A 160 -11.50 -21.19 -6.34
C ILE A 160 -11.90 -19.77 -6.72
N LYS A 161 -12.59 -19.58 -7.85
CA LYS A 161 -13.04 -18.26 -8.32
C LYS A 161 -14.03 -17.64 -7.33
N GLU A 162 -15.03 -18.40 -6.87
CA GLU A 162 -15.99 -17.97 -5.86
C GLU A 162 -15.31 -17.60 -4.55
N SER A 163 -14.41 -18.45 -4.06
CA SER A 163 -13.64 -18.20 -2.84
C SER A 163 -12.81 -16.91 -2.93
N LYS A 164 -12.17 -16.65 -4.08
CA LYS A 164 -11.43 -15.40 -4.32
C LYS A 164 -12.33 -14.17 -4.28
N PHE A 165 -13.55 -14.24 -4.84
CA PHE A 165 -14.48 -13.11 -4.75
C PHE A 165 -14.91 -12.84 -3.31
N SER A 166 -15.23 -13.89 -2.55
CA SER A 166 -15.56 -13.77 -1.13
C SER A 166 -14.41 -13.20 -0.31
N GLU A 167 -13.17 -13.65 -0.56
CA GLU A 167 -11.96 -13.09 0.07
C GLU A 167 -11.84 -11.59 -0.20
N LEU A 168 -11.94 -11.17 -1.47
CA LEU A 168 -11.81 -9.76 -1.87
C LEU A 168 -12.91 -8.88 -1.25
N LEU A 169 -14.14 -9.38 -1.20
CA LEU A 169 -15.26 -8.69 -0.60
C LEU A 169 -15.06 -8.53 0.92
N ASN A 170 -14.69 -9.62 1.61
CA ASN A 170 -14.41 -9.60 3.03
C ASN A 170 -13.24 -8.66 3.37
N LYS A 171 -12.19 -8.65 2.54
CA LYS A 171 -11.06 -7.73 2.68
C LYS A 171 -11.51 -6.27 2.54
N HIS A 172 -12.38 -5.96 1.57
CA HIS A 172 -12.93 -4.62 1.40
C HIS A 172 -13.75 -4.17 2.60
N PHE A 173 -14.62 -5.04 3.12
CA PHE A 173 -15.41 -4.74 4.31
C PHE A 173 -14.54 -4.60 5.56
N ALA A 174 -13.57 -5.50 5.78
CA ALA A 174 -12.65 -5.42 6.91
C ALA A 174 -11.82 -4.13 6.89
N ALA A 175 -11.38 -3.67 5.70
CA ALA A 175 -10.65 -2.42 5.55
C ALA A 175 -11.53 -1.16 5.74
N SER A 176 -12.82 -1.26 5.46
CA SER A 176 -13.76 -0.11 5.54
C SER A 176 -14.52 -0.05 6.87
N ALA A 177 -14.64 -1.16 7.58
CA ALA A 177 -15.36 -1.25 8.84
C ALA A 177 -14.61 -0.52 9.96
N ILE A 178 -15.39 0.14 10.83
CA ILE A 178 -14.86 0.75 12.05
C ILE A 178 -14.74 -0.35 13.12
N PRO A 179 -13.54 -0.57 13.71
CA PRO A 179 -13.38 -1.52 14.79
C PRO A 179 -14.30 -1.22 15.97
N LYS A 180 -14.91 -2.26 16.56
CA LYS A 180 -15.87 -2.10 17.66
C LYS A 180 -15.33 -1.26 18.82
N GLY A 181 -14.07 -1.45 19.19
CA GLY A 181 -13.43 -0.68 20.26
C GLY A 181 -13.37 0.83 19.98
N ILE A 182 -13.01 1.21 18.74
CA ILE A 182 -12.96 2.61 18.31
C ILE A 182 -14.37 3.20 18.28
N HIS A 183 -15.35 2.43 17.79
CA HIS A 183 -16.74 2.85 17.81
C HIS A 183 -17.26 3.08 19.24
N CYS A 184 -17.00 2.15 20.17
CA CYS A 184 -17.35 2.30 21.58
C CYS A 184 -16.67 3.51 22.23
N LEU A 185 -15.40 3.77 21.91
CA LEU A 185 -14.68 4.96 22.38
C LEU A 185 -15.39 6.24 21.93
N SER A 186 -15.76 6.33 20.64
CA SER A 186 -16.49 7.49 20.10
C SER A 186 -17.84 7.69 20.79
N LEU A 187 -18.60 6.62 21.04
CA LEU A 187 -19.87 6.70 21.75
C LEU A 187 -19.68 7.16 23.19
N ARG A 188 -18.71 6.60 23.91
CA ARG A 188 -18.41 6.99 25.29
C ARG A 188 -18.00 8.46 25.41
N LEU A 189 -17.14 8.94 24.51
CA LEU A 189 -16.74 10.35 24.51
C LEU A 189 -17.90 11.28 24.13
N THR A 190 -18.82 10.82 23.29
CA THR A 190 -20.04 11.58 22.98
C THR A 190 -20.97 11.66 24.20
N ASP A 191 -21.06 10.59 24.98
CA ASP A 191 -21.79 10.57 26.25
C ASP A 191 -21.16 11.52 27.29
N GLU A 192 -19.82 11.54 27.38
CA GLU A 192 -19.08 12.53 28.18
C GLU A 192 -19.38 13.95 27.73
N TYR A 193 -19.41 14.23 26.41
CA TYR A 193 -19.78 15.56 25.90
C TYR A 193 -21.15 16.01 26.41
N SER A 194 -22.11 15.09 26.52
CA SER A 194 -23.48 15.37 26.95
C SER A 194 -23.59 15.56 28.47
N SER A 195 -22.89 14.75 29.25
CA SER A 195 -23.05 14.69 30.71
C SER A 195 -22.01 15.51 31.50
N ASN A 196 -20.82 15.72 30.95
CA ASN A 196 -19.67 16.30 31.65
C ASN A 196 -19.38 17.74 31.20
N ALA A 197 -19.49 18.70 32.11
CA ALA A 197 -19.22 20.11 31.80
C ALA A 197 -17.75 20.36 31.38
N HIS A 198 -16.80 19.59 31.91
CA HIS A 198 -15.38 19.71 31.53
C HIS A 198 -15.14 19.27 30.08
N ALA A 199 -15.89 18.26 29.60
CA ALA A 199 -15.81 17.80 28.21
C ALA A 199 -16.33 18.83 27.19
N ARG A 200 -17.15 19.80 27.65
CA ARG A 200 -17.66 20.94 26.88
C ARG A 200 -16.86 22.22 27.07
N LYS A 201 -15.74 22.18 27.78
CA LYS A 201 -14.88 23.35 27.98
C LYS A 201 -14.43 23.90 26.61
N GLN A 202 -14.60 25.20 26.39
CA GLN A 202 -14.19 25.86 25.15
C GLN A 202 -12.71 25.57 24.82
N LEU A 203 -12.46 25.15 23.58
CA LEU A 203 -11.13 24.89 23.03
C LEU A 203 -10.82 25.86 21.88
N PRO A 204 -9.78 26.71 22.01
CA PRO A 204 -8.96 26.96 23.20
C PRO A 204 -9.68 27.90 24.20
N SER A 205 -9.05 28.21 25.34
CA SER A 205 -9.62 29.20 26.28
C SER A 205 -9.80 30.58 25.61
N PRO A 206 -10.73 31.43 26.10
CA PRO A 206 -11.02 32.73 25.49
C PRO A 206 -9.79 33.63 25.28
N GLU A 207 -8.82 33.57 26.19
CA GLU A 207 -7.57 34.33 26.14
C GLU A 207 -6.67 33.94 24.95
N LEU A 208 -6.76 32.70 24.50
CA LEU A 208 -5.94 32.14 23.42
C LEU A 208 -6.61 32.24 22.05
N LEU A 209 -7.87 32.66 21.97
CA LEU A 209 -8.62 32.78 20.70
C LEU A 209 -7.91 33.68 19.66
N PRO A 210 -7.31 34.84 20.03
CA PRO A 210 -6.60 35.66 19.04
C PRO A 210 -5.41 34.95 18.38
N LEU A 211 -4.79 33.99 19.08
CA LEU A 211 -3.62 33.27 18.61
C LEU A 211 -3.95 32.27 17.49
N LEU A 212 -5.22 31.90 17.33
CA LEU A 212 -5.68 31.02 16.23
C LEU A 212 -5.45 31.62 14.84
N SER A 213 -5.21 32.94 14.74
CA SER A 213 -4.90 33.64 13.50
C SER A 213 -3.53 34.33 13.51
N ASP A 214 -2.70 34.10 14.52
CA ASP A 214 -1.40 34.75 14.66
C ASP A 214 -0.31 33.97 13.90
N ASN A 215 0.18 34.58 12.81
CA ASN A 215 1.22 34.01 11.96
C ASN A 215 2.59 33.82 12.65
N SER A 216 2.77 34.27 13.89
CA SER A 216 3.97 33.99 14.70
C SER A 216 3.99 32.56 15.29
N TYR A 217 2.86 31.85 15.22
CA TYR A 217 2.68 30.47 15.67
C TYR A 217 2.76 29.45 14.52
N HIS A 218 3.02 28.20 14.88
CA HIS A 218 3.07 27.07 13.96
C HIS A 218 1.70 26.40 13.87
N HIS A 219 0.94 26.77 12.83
CA HIS A 219 -0.39 26.25 12.55
C HIS A 219 -0.37 24.91 11.81
N PHE A 220 -0.79 23.87 12.51
CA PHE A 220 -1.05 22.55 11.95
C PHE A 220 -2.54 22.34 11.75
N VAL A 221 -2.91 21.71 10.65
CA VAL A 221 -4.30 21.37 10.33
C VAL A 221 -4.42 19.85 10.19
N LEU A 222 -5.42 19.29 10.84
CA LEU A 222 -5.71 17.86 10.81
C LEU A 222 -7.20 17.65 10.55
N SER A 223 -7.55 16.92 9.49
CA SER A 223 -8.94 16.61 9.13
C SER A 223 -9.20 15.12 9.26
N THR A 224 -10.04 14.69 10.21
CA THR A 224 -10.30 13.26 10.45
C THR A 224 -11.59 13.03 11.25
N ASP A 225 -12.20 11.86 11.05
CA ASP A 225 -13.29 11.30 11.87
C ASP A 225 -12.79 10.24 12.88
N ASN A 226 -11.48 10.08 13.01
CA ASN A 226 -10.86 9.11 13.90
C ASN A 226 -10.19 9.81 15.10
N ILE A 227 -10.87 9.77 16.25
CA ILE A 227 -10.42 10.42 17.49
C ILE A 227 -9.07 9.88 17.98
N LEU A 228 -8.84 8.57 17.85
CA LEU A 228 -7.60 7.95 18.30
C LEU A 228 -6.43 8.32 17.38
N ALA A 229 -6.66 8.34 16.08
CA ALA A 229 -5.65 8.78 15.12
C ALA A 229 -5.29 10.26 15.36
N ALA A 230 -6.31 11.11 15.56
CA ALA A 230 -6.12 12.51 15.88
C ALA A 230 -5.27 12.72 17.14
N SER A 231 -5.55 11.96 18.21
CA SER A 231 -4.78 12.08 19.44
C SER A 231 -3.32 11.69 19.24
N VAL A 232 -3.04 10.62 18.48
CA VAL A 232 -1.67 10.18 18.18
C VAL A 232 -0.90 11.24 17.38
N VAL A 233 -1.48 11.80 16.33
CA VAL A 233 -0.82 12.84 15.50
C VAL A 233 -0.51 14.07 16.34
N VAL A 234 -1.50 14.56 17.09
CA VAL A 234 -1.34 15.76 17.92
C VAL A 234 -0.32 15.52 19.03
N THR A 235 -0.45 14.44 19.80
CA THR A 235 0.48 14.11 20.89
C THR A 235 1.90 13.91 20.38
N SER A 236 2.10 13.17 19.29
CA SER A 236 3.44 12.94 18.73
C SER A 236 4.09 14.22 18.20
N THR A 237 3.31 15.12 17.61
CA THR A 237 3.79 16.43 17.14
C THR A 237 4.23 17.31 18.31
N VAL A 238 3.41 17.38 19.36
CA VAL A 238 3.68 18.17 20.56
C VAL A 238 4.88 17.62 21.32
N GLN A 239 4.98 16.30 21.50
CA GLN A 239 6.11 15.65 22.18
C GLN A 239 7.43 15.79 21.43
N SER A 240 7.38 15.80 20.10
CA SER A 240 8.58 15.93 19.27
C SER A 240 9.06 17.37 19.11
N SER A 241 8.28 18.36 19.56
CA SER A 241 8.59 19.76 19.33
C SER A 241 9.53 20.35 20.38
N LEU A 242 10.40 21.25 19.93
CA LEU A 242 11.29 22.01 20.80
C LEU A 242 10.55 23.09 21.61
N ILE A 243 9.46 23.65 21.05
CA ILE A 243 8.67 24.71 21.69
C ILE A 243 7.17 24.40 21.50
N PRO A 244 6.61 23.48 22.31
CA PRO A 244 5.22 23.04 22.19
C PRO A 244 4.19 24.17 22.28
N GLU A 245 4.47 25.20 23.09
CA GLU A 245 3.58 26.35 23.30
C GLU A 245 3.34 27.18 22.03
N LYS A 246 4.23 27.09 21.04
CA LYS A 246 4.06 27.75 19.74
C LYS A 246 3.19 26.96 18.76
N ILE A 247 2.73 25.77 19.12
CA ILE A 247 1.93 24.92 18.25
C ILE A 247 0.45 25.29 18.40
N VAL A 248 -0.18 25.53 17.25
CA VAL A 248 -1.64 25.64 17.12
C VAL A 248 -2.13 24.49 16.25
N PHE A 249 -3.00 23.65 16.80
CA PHE A 249 -3.67 22.59 16.05
C PHE A 249 -5.12 22.97 15.75
N HIS A 250 -5.45 23.02 14.46
CA HIS A 250 -6.82 23.13 13.97
C HIS A 250 -7.31 21.74 13.56
N ILE A 251 -8.13 21.13 14.41
CA ILE A 251 -8.69 19.79 14.21
C ILE A 251 -10.07 19.94 13.60
N ILE A 252 -10.23 19.45 12.38
CA ILE A 252 -11.46 19.50 11.60
C ILE A 252 -12.06 18.10 11.57
N THR A 253 -13.33 17.98 11.91
CA THR A 253 -14.03 16.69 11.98
C THR A 253 -15.44 16.81 11.41
N ASP A 254 -16.08 15.67 11.10
CA ASP A 254 -17.47 15.67 10.68
C ASP A 254 -18.43 16.01 11.85
N LYS A 255 -19.70 16.27 11.52
CA LYS A 255 -20.73 16.59 12.52
C LYS A 255 -20.96 15.47 13.52
N LYS A 256 -20.80 14.21 13.11
CA LYS A 256 -21.13 13.03 13.93
C LYS A 256 -20.07 12.79 15.00
N THR A 257 -18.81 13.04 14.67
CA THR A 257 -17.64 12.77 15.52
C THR A 257 -17.26 13.98 16.37
N TYR A 258 -17.72 15.18 16.02
CA TYR A 258 -17.41 16.44 16.71
C TYR A 258 -17.49 16.35 18.24
N ALA A 259 -18.60 15.87 18.79
CA ALA A 259 -18.80 15.79 20.25
C ALA A 259 -17.75 14.91 20.94
N GLY A 260 -17.46 13.73 20.36
CA GLY A 260 -16.45 12.82 20.89
C GLY A 260 -15.03 13.39 20.75
N MET A 261 -14.71 13.97 19.59
CA MET A 261 -13.41 14.60 19.31
C MET A 261 -13.14 15.76 20.28
N HIS A 262 -14.12 16.66 20.43
CA HIS A 262 -14.03 17.79 21.34
C HIS A 262 -13.83 17.34 22.79
N SER A 263 -14.61 16.35 23.23
CA SER A 263 -14.48 15.79 24.60
C SER A 263 -13.10 15.23 24.88
N TRP A 264 -12.50 14.53 23.91
CA TRP A 264 -11.15 13.99 24.08
C TRP A 264 -10.14 15.08 24.39
N PHE A 265 -10.06 16.12 23.56
CA PHE A 265 -9.09 17.20 23.74
C PHE A 265 -9.42 18.12 24.92
N ALA A 266 -10.68 18.23 25.32
CA ALA A 266 -11.08 18.99 26.51
C ALA A 266 -10.68 18.27 27.81
N LEU A 267 -10.79 16.93 27.83
CA LEU A 267 -10.45 16.10 28.99
C LEU A 267 -8.96 15.74 29.06
N ASN A 268 -8.22 15.83 27.95
CA ASN A 268 -6.80 15.49 27.87
C ASN A 268 -5.98 16.73 27.43
N PRO A 269 -5.76 17.71 28.33
CA PRO A 269 -4.99 18.90 28.00
C PRO A 269 -3.53 18.55 27.72
N ILE A 270 -2.96 19.23 26.73
CA ILE A 270 -1.56 19.11 26.32
C ILE A 270 -0.95 20.51 26.17
N PRO A 271 0.38 20.68 26.22
CA PRO A 271 1.04 21.99 26.13
C PRO A 271 1.06 22.52 24.69
N ALA A 272 -0.12 22.67 24.07
CA ALA A 272 -0.34 23.25 22.75
C ALA A 272 -1.74 23.87 22.66
N ILE A 273 -1.94 24.80 21.74
CA ILE A 273 -3.25 25.42 21.50
C ILE A 273 -4.04 24.50 20.57
N ILE A 274 -5.22 24.07 20.99
CA ILE A 274 -6.08 23.18 20.19
C ILE A 274 -7.41 23.87 19.94
N GLU A 275 -7.81 23.88 18.67
CA GLU A 275 -9.16 24.19 18.21
C GLU A 275 -9.76 22.92 17.62
N VAL A 276 -10.96 22.55 18.05
CA VAL A 276 -11.73 21.47 17.43
C VAL A 276 -12.95 22.08 16.77
N LYS A 277 -13.10 21.89 15.46
CA LYS A 277 -14.24 22.37 14.68
C LYS A 277 -14.88 21.26 13.87
N GLY A 278 -16.20 21.18 13.97
CA GLY A 278 -17.01 20.35 13.10
C GLY A 278 -17.26 21.05 11.77
N LEU A 279 -17.35 20.29 10.67
CA LEU A 279 -17.68 20.83 9.34
C LEU A 279 -18.99 21.65 9.33
N HIS A 280 -19.94 21.29 10.19
CA HIS A 280 -21.21 21.99 10.36
C HIS A 280 -21.13 23.36 11.03
N GLN A 281 -19.96 23.73 11.57
CA GLN A 281 -19.71 25.03 12.21
C GLN A 281 -19.09 26.06 11.24
N PHE A 282 -18.83 25.66 9.99
CA PHE A 282 -18.37 26.57 8.95
C PHE A 282 -19.57 27.03 8.12
N ASP A 283 -20.07 28.25 8.37
CA ASP A 283 -21.28 28.77 7.72
C ASP A 283 -21.16 28.87 6.19
N TRP A 284 -19.95 29.06 5.67
CA TRP A 284 -19.68 29.15 4.23
C TRP A 284 -19.72 27.78 3.53
N LEU A 285 -19.66 26.67 4.27
CA LEU A 285 -19.61 25.32 3.73
C LEU A 285 -21.02 24.85 3.35
N THR A 286 -21.61 25.53 2.37
CA THR A 286 -22.92 25.26 1.80
C THR A 286 -22.80 24.50 0.49
N ARG A 287 -23.91 23.89 0.05
CA ARG A 287 -24.01 23.17 -1.24
C ARG A 287 -23.57 24.03 -2.42
N GLU A 288 -23.96 25.30 -2.40
CA GLU A 288 -23.69 26.27 -3.46
C GLU A 288 -22.19 26.55 -3.62
N ASN A 289 -21.43 26.45 -2.52
CA ASN A 289 -20.00 26.75 -2.49
C ASN A 289 -19.11 25.50 -2.65
N VAL A 290 -19.69 24.29 -2.55
CA VAL A 290 -18.96 23.03 -2.53
C VAL A 290 -19.56 22.03 -3.53
N PRO A 291 -19.02 21.98 -4.77
CA PRO A 291 -19.55 21.09 -5.82
C PRO A 291 -19.56 19.59 -5.45
N VAL A 292 -18.61 19.13 -4.61
CA VAL A 292 -18.63 17.75 -4.09
C VAL A 292 -19.89 17.48 -3.27
N LEU A 293 -20.26 18.42 -2.40
CA LEU A 293 -21.41 18.30 -1.51
C LEU A 293 -22.71 18.27 -2.31
N GLU A 294 -22.81 19.13 -3.32
CA GLU A 294 -23.91 19.11 -4.29
C GLU A 294 -23.99 17.76 -5.03
N ALA A 295 -22.87 17.25 -5.55
CA ALA A 295 -22.84 16.02 -6.31
C ALA A 295 -23.26 14.79 -5.48
N VAL A 296 -22.73 14.67 -4.25
CA VAL A 296 -23.01 13.54 -3.35
C VAL A 296 -24.46 13.54 -2.86
N GLU A 297 -25.04 14.70 -2.58
CA GLU A 297 -26.41 14.80 -2.04
C GLU A 297 -27.49 14.72 -3.14
N ASN A 298 -27.25 15.31 -4.33
CA ASN A 298 -28.26 15.39 -5.38
C ASN A 298 -28.30 14.16 -6.30
N HIS A 299 -27.18 13.47 -6.49
CA HIS A 299 -27.12 12.35 -7.42
C HIS A 299 -27.31 11.03 -6.69
N LYS A 300 -28.55 10.53 -6.69
CA LYS A 300 -28.87 9.18 -6.20
C LYS A 300 -27.96 8.12 -6.82
N GLY A 301 -27.58 8.27 -8.09
CA GLY A 301 -26.63 7.39 -8.78
C GLY A 301 -25.22 7.41 -8.19
N ILE A 302 -24.71 8.57 -7.77
CA ILE A 302 -23.41 8.71 -7.08
C ILE A 302 -23.51 8.06 -5.69
N ARG A 303 -24.57 8.36 -4.94
CA ARG A 303 -24.81 7.76 -3.63
C ARG A 303 -24.93 6.23 -3.71
N ASP A 304 -25.65 5.71 -4.70
CA ASP A 304 -25.80 4.27 -4.93
C ASP A 304 -24.50 3.64 -5.48
N TYR A 305 -23.66 4.40 -6.18
CA TYR A 305 -22.35 3.93 -6.63
C TYR A 305 -21.38 3.72 -5.45
N TYR A 306 -21.32 4.67 -4.50
CA TYR A 306 -20.40 4.64 -3.36
C TYR A 306 -20.97 3.94 -2.11
N HIS A 307 -22.28 3.98 -1.88
CA HIS A 307 -22.94 3.40 -0.70
C HIS A 307 -23.93 2.27 -1.02
N GLY A 308 -24.17 1.97 -2.30
CA GLY A 308 -25.10 0.92 -2.70
C GLY A 308 -24.48 -0.48 -2.61
N ASN A 309 -25.27 -1.48 -2.95
CA ASN A 309 -24.82 -2.86 -2.91
C ASN A 309 -23.78 -3.12 -4.00
N HIS A 310 -22.52 -3.28 -3.59
CA HIS A 310 -21.40 -3.49 -4.51
C HIS A 310 -21.46 -4.82 -5.30
N ILE A 311 -22.39 -5.72 -4.94
CA ILE A 311 -22.63 -7.03 -5.58
C ILE A 311 -23.73 -6.94 -6.66
N VAL A 312 -24.68 -6.00 -6.53
CA VAL A 312 -25.82 -5.88 -7.45
C VAL A 312 -25.33 -5.34 -8.79
N GLY A 313 -25.43 -6.18 -9.83
CA GLY A 313 -25.03 -5.85 -11.20
C GLY A 313 -23.61 -6.25 -11.60
N SER A 314 -22.83 -6.94 -10.74
CA SER A 314 -21.61 -7.62 -11.19
C SER A 314 -21.95 -9.03 -11.67
N ASN A 315 -21.90 -9.26 -12.99
CA ASN A 315 -21.91 -10.61 -13.53
C ASN A 315 -20.58 -11.28 -13.14
N LEU A 316 -20.60 -12.06 -12.05
CA LEU A 316 -19.43 -12.75 -11.49
C LEU A 316 -18.84 -13.78 -12.48
N SER A 317 -19.62 -14.19 -13.48
CA SER A 317 -19.17 -15.06 -14.56
C SER A 317 -18.14 -14.37 -15.48
N GLU A 318 -18.35 -13.10 -15.84
CA GLU A 318 -17.52 -12.35 -16.81
C GLU A 318 -16.41 -11.50 -16.17
N THR A 319 -16.52 -11.21 -14.87
CA THR A 319 -15.57 -10.31 -14.20
C THR A 319 -14.34 -11.08 -13.70
N THR A 320 -13.14 -10.51 -13.86
CA THR A 320 -11.93 -11.06 -13.23
C THR A 320 -11.82 -10.60 -11.77
N PRO A 321 -11.20 -11.39 -10.86
CA PRO A 321 -10.98 -10.98 -9.48
C PRO A 321 -10.28 -9.61 -9.36
N HIS A 322 -9.31 -9.33 -10.23
CA HIS A 322 -8.62 -8.04 -10.28
C HIS A 322 -9.57 -6.87 -10.59
N LYS A 323 -10.38 -7.00 -11.65
CA LYS A 323 -11.34 -5.95 -12.05
C LYS A 323 -12.40 -5.72 -10.96
N PHE A 324 -12.81 -6.78 -10.28
CA PHE A 324 -13.71 -6.69 -9.14
C PHE A 324 -13.09 -5.95 -7.95
N ALA A 325 -11.85 -6.28 -7.59
CA ALA A 325 -11.11 -5.59 -6.53
C ALA A 325 -10.96 -4.07 -6.81
N SER A 326 -10.58 -3.71 -8.04
CA SER A 326 -10.49 -2.30 -8.45
C SER A 326 -11.84 -1.58 -8.36
N LYS A 327 -12.94 -2.26 -8.74
CA LYS A 327 -14.30 -1.71 -8.65
C LYS A 327 -14.74 -1.50 -7.19
N LEU A 328 -14.40 -2.43 -6.29
CA LEU A 328 -14.66 -2.28 -4.85
C LEU A 328 -13.90 -1.08 -4.26
N GLN A 329 -12.63 -0.93 -4.62
CA GLN A 329 -11.83 0.21 -4.17
C GLN A 329 -12.40 1.53 -4.67
N ALA A 330 -12.67 1.65 -5.98
CA ALA A 330 -13.22 2.87 -6.58
C ALA A 330 -14.58 3.28 -6.00
N ARG A 331 -15.35 2.32 -5.46
CA ARG A 331 -16.63 2.56 -4.81
C ARG A 331 -16.54 2.80 -3.30
N SER A 332 -15.35 2.94 -2.73
CA SER A 332 -15.21 3.18 -1.29
C SER A 332 -15.87 4.51 -0.88
N PRO A 333 -16.73 4.52 0.15
CA PRO A 333 -17.32 5.74 0.70
C PRO A 333 -16.30 6.80 1.14
N ARG A 334 -15.05 6.40 1.42
CA ARG A 334 -13.99 7.34 1.81
C ARG A 334 -13.70 8.36 0.71
N TYR A 335 -13.81 8.00 -0.56
CA TYR A 335 -13.50 8.91 -1.67
C TYR A 335 -14.46 10.09 -1.80
N ILE A 336 -15.67 9.98 -1.27
CA ILE A 336 -16.65 11.07 -1.25
C ILE A 336 -16.77 11.73 0.12
N SER A 337 -15.93 11.33 1.09
CA SER A 337 -15.91 11.98 2.38
C SER A 337 -15.47 13.43 2.23
N LEU A 338 -16.31 14.36 2.67
CA LEU A 338 -16.01 15.78 2.59
C LEU A 338 -14.70 16.13 3.31
N LEU A 339 -14.35 15.40 4.39
CA LEU A 339 -13.11 15.56 5.15
C LEU A 339 -11.84 15.42 4.29
N ASN A 340 -11.90 14.63 3.21
CA ASN A 340 -10.80 14.45 2.27
C ASN A 340 -10.66 15.62 1.28
N HIS A 341 -11.75 16.33 1.02
CA HIS A 341 -11.79 17.46 0.07
C HIS A 341 -11.54 18.82 0.75
N ILE A 342 -11.56 18.89 2.09
CA ILE A 342 -11.46 20.18 2.81
C ILE A 342 -10.15 20.91 2.52
N ARG A 343 -9.09 20.16 2.15
CA ARG A 343 -7.75 20.70 1.89
C ARG A 343 -7.77 21.84 0.88
N ILE A 344 -8.65 21.79 -0.10
CA ILE A 344 -8.75 22.83 -1.11
C ILE A 344 -9.31 24.16 -0.55
N TYR A 345 -10.01 24.10 0.58
CA TYR A 345 -10.69 25.21 1.23
C TYR A 345 -9.94 25.76 2.46
N LEU A 346 -8.71 25.31 2.71
CA LEU A 346 -7.87 25.88 3.77
C LEU A 346 -7.77 27.42 3.72
N PRO A 347 -7.66 28.07 2.54
CA PRO A 347 -7.61 29.52 2.49
C PRO A 347 -8.89 30.22 2.96
N GLU A 348 -10.06 29.62 2.74
CA GLU A 348 -11.36 30.10 3.21
C GLU A 348 -11.57 29.81 4.70
N MET A 349 -11.09 28.67 5.19
CA MET A 349 -11.13 28.33 6.62
C MET A 349 -10.22 29.24 7.44
N PHE A 350 -9.06 29.61 6.88
CA PHE A 350 -8.02 30.37 7.56
C PHE A 350 -7.60 31.61 6.75
N PRO A 351 -8.49 32.61 6.60
CA PRO A 351 -8.26 33.77 5.74
C PRO A 351 -7.07 34.63 6.20
N ASN A 352 -6.79 34.64 7.51
CA ASN A 352 -5.76 35.47 8.13
C ASN A 352 -4.39 34.76 8.25
N LEU A 353 -4.31 33.46 7.95
CA LEU A 353 -3.06 32.72 7.98
C LEU A 353 -2.34 32.80 6.63
N ASN A 354 -1.02 32.91 6.69
CA ASN A 354 -0.12 32.95 5.54
C ASN A 354 0.38 31.56 5.17
N LYS A 355 0.65 30.72 6.17
CA LYS A 355 1.20 29.37 5.99
C LYS A 355 0.56 28.41 6.99
N ALA A 356 0.29 27.19 6.55
CA ALA A 356 -0.18 26.10 7.40
C ALA A 356 0.41 24.76 6.95
N VAL A 357 0.60 23.83 7.88
CA VAL A 357 1.00 22.46 7.58
C VAL A 357 -0.20 21.54 7.79
N PHE A 358 -0.63 20.84 6.75
CA PHE A 358 -1.65 19.82 6.86
C PHE A 358 -1.02 18.46 7.15
N LEU A 359 -1.57 17.75 8.12
CA LEU A 359 -1.16 16.41 8.52
C LEU A 359 -2.32 15.43 8.28
N ASP A 360 -2.00 14.27 7.71
CA ASP A 360 -2.95 13.16 7.62
C ASP A 360 -3.06 12.46 8.99
N ASP A 361 -4.10 11.69 9.22
CA ASP A 361 -4.34 11.03 10.50
C ASP A 361 -3.57 9.70 10.67
N ASP A 362 -2.93 9.21 9.61
CA ASP A 362 -2.14 7.98 9.58
C ASP A 362 -0.62 8.22 9.75
N ILE A 363 -0.24 9.33 10.40
CA ILE A 363 1.16 9.69 10.63
C ILE A 363 1.54 9.70 12.12
N VAL A 364 2.84 9.58 12.39
CA VAL A 364 3.44 9.82 13.71
C VAL A 364 4.65 10.71 13.53
N VAL A 365 4.64 11.87 14.19
CA VAL A 365 5.75 12.83 14.13
C VAL A 365 6.83 12.39 15.12
N GLN A 366 8.09 12.32 14.66
CA GLN A 366 9.23 11.88 15.47
C GLN A 366 10.28 12.97 15.69
N ARG A 367 10.14 14.12 15.04
CA ARG A 367 11.09 15.24 15.11
C ARG A 367 10.34 16.55 15.01
N ASP A 368 10.97 17.60 15.53
CA ASP A 368 10.44 18.95 15.48
C ASP A 368 10.21 19.41 14.04
N LEU A 369 8.99 19.86 13.76
CA LEU A 369 8.54 20.30 12.44
C LEU A 369 8.63 21.83 12.26
N SER A 370 9.13 22.58 13.25
CA SER A 370 9.27 24.04 13.15
C SER A 370 10.09 24.50 11.93
N PRO A 371 11.15 23.80 11.46
CA PRO A 371 11.90 24.24 10.29
C PRO A 371 11.09 24.30 8.99
N LEU A 372 9.91 23.67 8.94
CA LEU A 372 9.01 23.75 7.78
C LEU A 372 8.50 25.18 7.52
N TRP A 373 8.44 26.03 8.56
CA TRP A 373 8.04 27.43 8.40
C TRP A 373 9.10 28.28 7.71
N ASP A 374 10.37 27.86 7.74
CA ASP A 374 11.49 28.57 7.10
C ASP A 374 11.66 28.23 5.61
N ILE A 375 10.95 27.21 5.12
CA ILE A 375 11.01 26.78 3.71
C ILE A 375 10.36 27.83 2.79
N ASP A 376 11.10 28.31 1.79
CA ASP A 376 10.59 29.22 0.74
C ASP A 376 9.87 28.42 -0.36
N LEU A 377 8.53 28.45 -0.34
CA LEU A 377 7.66 27.72 -1.27
C LEU A 377 7.49 28.38 -2.64
N LYS A 378 8.32 29.37 -3.00
CA LYS A 378 8.30 29.96 -4.35
C LYS A 378 8.73 28.93 -5.39
N ALA A 379 7.99 28.86 -6.49
CA ALA A 379 8.21 27.92 -7.59
C ALA A 379 9.67 27.85 -8.09
N LYS A 380 10.41 28.96 -8.10
CA LYS A 380 11.82 29.01 -8.54
C LYS A 380 12.78 28.22 -7.63
N ASN A 381 12.37 27.91 -6.41
CA ASN A 381 13.16 27.17 -5.42
C ASN A 381 12.68 25.72 -5.25
N LEU A 382 11.65 25.31 -6.01
CA LEU A 382 11.12 23.95 -5.98
C LEU A 382 11.65 23.19 -7.20
N ASP A 383 12.06 21.93 -7.01
CA ASP A 383 12.44 21.07 -8.12
C ASP A 383 11.17 20.67 -8.90
N PRO A 384 11.07 20.99 -10.21
CA PRO A 384 9.90 20.61 -11.00
C PRO A 384 9.73 19.10 -11.18
N ASN A 385 10.77 18.30 -10.88
CA ASN A 385 10.71 16.84 -10.94
C ASN A 385 10.23 16.21 -9.63
N GLU A 386 10.09 16.99 -8.56
CA GLU A 386 9.58 16.50 -7.28
C GLU A 386 8.06 16.60 -7.20
N CYS A 387 7.46 15.67 -6.45
CA CYS A 387 6.02 15.66 -6.22
C CYS A 387 5.61 16.88 -5.37
N ALA A 388 4.79 17.75 -5.95
CA ALA A 388 4.20 18.88 -5.23
C ALA A 388 3.22 18.46 -4.12
N TRP A 389 2.73 17.21 -4.17
CA TRP A 389 1.79 16.62 -3.22
C TRP A 389 2.37 15.33 -2.67
N ALA A 390 2.50 15.25 -1.35
CA ALA A 390 2.92 14.04 -0.66
C ALA A 390 1.75 13.49 0.17
N TYR A 391 1.63 12.17 0.19
CA TYR A 391 0.76 11.47 1.14
C TYR A 391 1.33 11.67 2.54
N GLY A 392 0.48 11.99 3.53
CA GLY A 392 0.87 12.15 4.93
C GLY A 392 1.02 13.60 5.40
N MET A 393 1.63 14.49 4.61
CA MET A 393 1.90 15.87 5.04
C MET A 393 2.02 16.82 3.85
N ASN A 394 1.47 18.03 3.97
CA ASN A 394 1.54 19.05 2.93
C ASN A 394 1.73 20.45 3.55
N ILE A 395 2.58 21.29 2.95
CA ILE A 395 2.82 22.67 3.41
C ILE A 395 2.12 23.64 2.45
N PHE A 396 1.25 24.48 2.99
CA PHE A 396 0.41 25.39 2.22
C PHE A 396 0.88 26.83 2.41
N ASP A 397 1.26 27.52 1.32
CA ASP A 397 1.30 28.98 1.29
C ASP A 397 -0.12 29.49 0.97
N LEU A 398 -0.89 29.73 2.02
CA LEU A 398 -2.27 30.19 1.91
C LEU A 398 -2.36 31.58 1.28
N ARG A 399 -1.33 32.42 1.44
CA ARG A 399 -1.28 33.75 0.81
C ARG A 399 -1.12 33.65 -0.71
N ALA A 400 -0.26 32.77 -1.19
CA ALA A 400 -0.09 32.49 -2.62
C ALA A 400 -1.32 31.79 -3.19
N TRP A 401 -1.90 30.84 -2.45
CA TRP A 401 -3.10 30.10 -2.84
C TRP A 401 -4.28 31.01 -3.15
N ARG A 402 -4.58 31.97 -2.26
CA ARG A 402 -5.64 32.98 -2.47
C ARG A 402 -5.45 33.79 -3.75
N LYS A 403 -4.19 34.11 -4.11
CA LYS A 403 -3.87 34.90 -5.31
C LYS A 403 -4.00 34.11 -6.61
N LYS A 404 -3.86 32.79 -6.57
CA LYS A 404 -3.81 31.91 -7.75
C LYS A 404 -5.14 31.27 -8.11
N ASN A 405 -6.19 31.56 -7.35
CA ASN A 405 -7.55 31.06 -7.54
C ASN A 405 -7.62 29.52 -7.72
N ILE A 406 -6.78 28.78 -6.96
CA ILE A 406 -6.62 27.33 -7.10
C ILE A 406 -7.95 26.59 -6.83
N ARG A 407 -8.79 27.12 -5.93
CA ARG A 407 -10.12 26.56 -5.64
C ARG A 407 -10.99 26.49 -6.88
N ASP A 408 -11.15 27.59 -7.61
CA ASP A 408 -12.06 27.64 -8.76
C ASP A 408 -11.56 26.72 -9.89
N ILE A 409 -10.24 26.61 -10.06
CA ILE A 409 -9.62 25.65 -10.98
C ILE A 409 -9.96 24.22 -10.56
N TYR A 410 -9.85 23.89 -9.27
CA TYR A 410 -10.21 22.58 -8.75
C TYR A 410 -11.70 22.28 -8.94
N HIS A 411 -12.58 23.24 -8.68
CA HIS A 411 -14.03 23.09 -8.89
C HIS A 411 -14.37 22.84 -10.35
N PHE A 412 -13.70 23.53 -11.28
CA PHE A 412 -13.86 23.29 -12.72
C PHE A 412 -13.55 21.83 -13.06
N TRP A 413 -12.36 21.34 -12.71
CA TRP A 413 -11.97 19.96 -13.01
C TRP A 413 -12.84 18.91 -12.32
N LEU A 414 -13.23 19.18 -11.08
CA LEU A 414 -14.11 18.29 -10.33
C LEU A 414 -15.49 18.18 -11.01
N LYS A 415 -16.07 19.30 -11.46
CA LYS A 415 -17.34 19.31 -12.21
C LYS A 415 -17.22 18.54 -13.51
N GLU A 416 -16.14 18.74 -14.27
CA GLU A 416 -15.87 17.97 -15.50
C GLU A 416 -15.79 16.46 -15.22
N VAL A 417 -15.09 16.03 -14.17
CA VAL A 417 -15.01 14.61 -13.79
C VAL A 417 -16.38 14.05 -13.40
N ILE A 418 -17.19 14.81 -12.66
CA ILE A 418 -18.54 14.39 -12.28
C ILE A 418 -19.41 14.24 -13.53
N ILE A 419 -19.37 15.18 -14.47
CA ILE A 419 -20.14 15.13 -15.73
C ILE A 419 -19.71 13.90 -16.56
N LEU A 420 -18.40 13.68 -16.73
CA LEU A 420 -17.86 12.54 -17.46
C LEU A 420 -18.19 11.19 -16.81
N SER A 421 -18.44 11.14 -15.50
CA SER A 421 -18.83 9.92 -14.81
C SER A 421 -20.31 9.54 -15.00
N GLN A 422 -21.12 10.45 -15.56
CA GLN A 422 -22.55 10.25 -15.80
C GLN A 422 -22.89 9.87 -17.25
N THR A 423 -21.98 10.14 -18.19
CA THR A 423 -22.03 9.68 -19.59
C THR A 423 -21.39 8.31 -19.75
#